data_AF-T1G0P9-F1
#
_entry.id   AF-T1G0P9-F1
#
_cell.length_a   1.000
_cell.length_b   1.000
_cell.length_c   1.000
_cell.angle_alpha   90.00
_cell.angle_beta   90.00
_cell.angle_gamma   90.00
#
_symmetry.space_group_name_H-M   'P 1'
#
loop_
_entity.id
_entity.type
_entity.pdbx_description
1 polymer ?
#
loop_
_entity_poly.entity_id
_entity_poly.type
_entity_poly.pdbx_seq_one_letter_code
_entity_poly.pdbx_strand_id
1 'polypeptide(L)'
;IGTTRDVFEGKIVKKLSYEAYAGMAEKELKKICEHMREKWNILKIYVEHRLGEVPVGEVSVIIAVSAIHRADSIQAVEYCINNLKLTVPIWKKEIYNDDTGLWKENKESCQTVQHLNTNH
;
A
#
# COMPACT_ATOMS: atom_id res chain seq x y z
N ILE A 1 -4.69 -3.98 -9.01
CA ILE A 1 -4.86 -5.10 -8.05
C ILE A 1 -3.46 -5.55 -7.64
N GLY A 2 -3.20 -5.68 -6.34
CA GLY A 2 -1.93 -6.22 -5.82
C GLY A 2 -2.12 -7.66 -5.32
N THR A 3 -1.23 -8.55 -5.72
CA THR A 3 -1.23 -9.97 -5.33
C THR A 3 0.06 -10.35 -4.63
N THR A 4 -0.03 -11.35 -3.74
CA THR A 4 1.13 -11.92 -3.05
C THR A 4 1.99 -12.74 -4.00
N ARG A 5 3.31 -12.52 -3.99
CA ARG A 5 4.30 -13.27 -4.78
C ARG A 5 5.00 -14.35 -3.94
N ASP A 6 5.49 -15.38 -4.61
CA ASP A 6 6.05 -16.62 -4.05
C ASP A 6 7.53 -16.55 -3.66
N VAL A 7 8.31 -15.64 -4.26
CA VAL A 7 9.74 -15.49 -3.99
C VAL A 7 10.08 -14.10 -3.46
N PHE A 8 10.78 -14.06 -2.33
CA PHE A 8 11.37 -12.83 -1.79
C PHE A 8 12.80 -13.08 -1.29
N GLU A 9 13.77 -12.32 -1.81
CA GLU A 9 15.21 -12.41 -1.43
C GLU A 9 15.76 -13.86 -1.47
N GLY A 10 15.29 -14.68 -2.41
CA GLY A 10 15.72 -16.08 -2.59
C GLY A 10 15.04 -17.10 -1.66
N LYS A 11 14.12 -16.67 -0.79
CA LYS A 11 13.30 -17.55 0.06
C LYS A 11 11.90 -17.73 -0.52
N ILE A 12 11.35 -18.94 -0.38
CA ILE A 12 9.98 -19.27 -0.76
C ILE A 12 9.04 -18.79 0.34
N VAL A 13 8.19 -17.83 0.00
CA VAL A 13 7.15 -17.29 0.89
C VAL A 13 5.92 -18.19 0.77
N LYS A 14 5.37 -18.62 1.91
CA LYS A 14 4.13 -19.43 1.98
C LYS A 14 2.90 -18.55 1.98
N LYS A 15 2.93 -17.45 2.76
CA LYS A 15 1.86 -16.46 2.88
C LYS A 15 2.38 -15.15 3.46
N LEU A 16 1.63 -14.07 3.26
CA LEU A 16 1.80 -12.82 3.99
C LEU A 16 0.78 -12.74 5.11
N SER A 17 1.13 -12.08 6.22
CA SER A 17 0.17 -11.65 7.24
C SER A 17 0.20 -10.13 7.33
N TYR A 18 -0.97 -9.50 7.29
CA TYR A 18 -1.11 -8.06 7.39
C TYR A 18 -1.78 -7.66 8.70
N GLU A 19 -1.18 -6.71 9.39
CA GLU A 19 -1.74 -6.09 10.59
C GLU A 19 -1.89 -4.59 10.37
N ALA A 20 -2.88 -3.97 11.00
CA ALA A 20 -3.13 -2.54 10.84
C ALA A 20 -3.66 -1.90 12.11
N TYR A 21 -3.30 -0.63 12.30
CA TYR A 21 -4.01 0.20 13.26
C TYR A 21 -5.31 0.72 12.63
N ALA A 22 -6.36 -0.11 12.67
CA ALA A 22 -7.59 0.07 11.89
C ALA A 22 -8.17 1.49 11.94
N GLY A 23 -8.29 2.08 13.14
CA GLY A 23 -8.87 3.43 13.30
C GLY A 23 -8.04 4.55 12.68
N MET A 24 -6.71 4.40 12.61
CA MET A 24 -5.83 5.35 11.92
C MET A 24 -5.76 5.04 10.42
N ALA A 25 -5.72 3.76 10.04
CA ALA A 25 -5.71 3.34 8.65
C ALA A 25 -6.95 3.85 7.89
N GLU A 26 -8.14 3.75 8.49
CA GLU A 26 -9.36 4.29 7.90
C GLU A 26 -9.30 5.82 7.72
N LYS A 27 -8.75 6.54 8.70
CA LYS A 27 -8.58 8.00 8.64
C LYS A 27 -7.61 8.42 7.54
N GLU A 28 -6.46 7.76 7.43
CA GLU A 28 -5.46 8.07 6.41
C GLU A 28 -5.98 7.73 5.01
N LEU A 29 -6.69 6.60 4.83
CA LEU A 29 -7.33 6.27 3.56
C LEU A 29 -8.38 7.29 3.14
N LYS A 30 -9.18 7.81 4.08
CA LYS A 30 -10.15 8.88 3.81
C LYS A 30 -9.44 10.15 3.34
N LYS A 31 -8.38 10.59 4.02
CA LYS A 31 -7.58 11.75 3.62
C LYS A 31 -7.01 11.60 2.21
N ILE A 32 -6.47 10.42 1.88
CA ILE A 32 -5.97 10.13 0.52
C ILE A 32 -7.09 10.30 -0.50
N CYS A 33 -8.28 9.76 -0.21
CA CYS A 33 -9.44 9.88 -1.11
C CYS A 33 -9.93 11.32 -1.27
N GLU A 34 -9.88 12.12 -0.20
CA GLU A 34 -10.21 13.56 -0.22
C GLU A 34 -9.23 14.32 -1.13
N HIS A 35 -7.92 14.17 -0.91
CA HIS A 35 -6.89 14.80 -1.76
C HIS A 35 -7.00 14.37 -3.23
N MET A 36 -7.35 13.11 -3.50
CA MET A 36 -7.58 12.64 -4.87
C MET A 36 -8.75 13.39 -5.54
N ARG A 37 -9.84 13.65 -4.80
CA ARG A 37 -11.01 14.38 -5.33
C ARG A 37 -10.74 15.86 -5.55
N GLU A 38 -9.81 16.45 -4.80
CA GLU A 38 -9.39 17.84 -5.00
C GLU A 38 -8.52 18.00 -6.26
N LYS A 39 -7.74 16.97 -6.60
CA LYS A 39 -6.76 17.04 -7.70
C LYS A 39 -7.29 16.56 -9.04
N TRP A 40 -8.29 15.66 -9.07
CA TRP A 40 -8.80 15.03 -10.29
C TRP A 40 -10.33 14.94 -10.32
N ASN A 41 -10.91 14.87 -11.53
CA ASN A 41 -12.36 14.76 -11.71
C ASN A 41 -12.88 13.34 -11.48
N ILE A 42 -12.82 12.88 -10.24
CA ILE A 42 -13.14 11.50 -9.84
C ILE A 42 -14.63 11.33 -9.55
N LEU A 43 -15.22 10.28 -10.13
CA LEU A 43 -16.60 9.87 -9.91
C LEU A 43 -16.70 8.95 -8.68
N LYS A 44 -15.97 7.84 -8.67
CA LYS A 44 -15.98 6.85 -7.58
C LYS A 44 -14.57 6.36 -7.27
N ILE A 45 -14.31 6.11 -5.99
CA ILE A 45 -13.09 5.53 -5.45
C ILE A 45 -13.49 4.32 -4.62
N TYR A 46 -12.79 3.21 -4.81
CA TYR A 46 -12.88 2.04 -3.97
C TYR A 46 -11.46 1.59 -3.60
N VAL A 47 -11.22 1.45 -2.30
CA VAL A 47 -9.94 0.97 -1.76
C VAL A 47 -10.26 -0.07 -0.69
N GLU A 48 -9.70 -1.26 -0.85
CA GLU A 48 -9.77 -2.32 0.14
C GLU A 48 -8.38 -2.93 0.32
N HIS A 49 -7.99 -3.15 1.57
CA HIS A 49 -6.78 -3.86 1.92
C HIS A 49 -7.12 -5.00 2.88
N ARG A 50 -6.76 -6.23 2.50
CA ARG A 50 -7.00 -7.42 3.32
C ARG A 50 -6.08 -7.38 4.55
N LEU A 51 -6.62 -7.74 5.71
CA LEU A 51 -5.87 -7.95 6.95
C LEU A 51 -5.83 -9.45 7.28
N GLY A 52 -4.89 -9.85 8.13
CA GLY A 52 -4.62 -11.26 8.44
C GLY A 52 -3.87 -11.96 7.31
N GLU A 53 -4.10 -13.27 7.19
CA GLU A 53 -3.33 -14.13 6.29
C GLU A 53 -3.77 -14.03 4.83
N VAL A 54 -2.78 -13.90 3.95
CA VAL A 54 -2.95 -13.80 2.49
C VAL A 54 -1.99 -14.78 1.83
N PRO A 55 -2.48 -15.95 1.38
CA PRO A 55 -1.69 -16.92 0.64
C PRO A 55 -1.02 -16.32 -0.60
N VAL A 56 0.02 -16.99 -1.10
CA VAL A 56 0.60 -16.67 -2.41
C VAL A 56 -0.45 -16.75 -3.51
N GLY A 57 -0.41 -15.81 -4.46
CA GLY A 57 -1.35 -15.70 -5.56
C GLY A 57 -2.66 -14.98 -5.21
N GLU A 58 -2.95 -14.81 -3.92
CA GLU A 58 -4.15 -14.12 -3.46
C GLU A 58 -4.01 -12.60 -3.48
N VAL A 59 -5.15 -11.92 -3.57
CA VAL A 59 -5.24 -10.46 -3.59
C VAL A 59 -5.06 -9.89 -2.18
N SER A 60 -4.12 -8.96 -2.03
CA SER A 60 -3.89 -8.23 -0.77
C SER A 60 -4.50 -6.84 -0.77
N VAL A 61 -4.53 -6.17 -1.94
CA VAL A 61 -5.05 -4.81 -2.06
C VAL A 61 -5.76 -4.60 -3.40
N ILE A 62 -6.91 -3.92 -3.34
CA ILE A 62 -7.69 -3.49 -4.48
C ILE A 62 -7.85 -1.97 -4.41
N ILE A 63 -7.49 -1.31 -5.50
CA ILE A 63 -7.77 0.11 -5.73
C ILE A 63 -8.47 0.20 -7.08
N ALA A 64 -9.65 0.81 -7.09
CA ALA A 64 -10.40 1.08 -8.30
C ALA A 64 -10.88 2.54 -8.28
N VAL A 65 -10.62 3.25 -9.37
CA VAL A 65 -11.00 4.66 -9.53
C VAL A 65 -11.72 4.82 -10.86
N SER A 66 -12.84 5.54 -10.85
CA SER A 66 -13.53 5.99 -12.07
C SER A 66 -13.51 7.51 -12.11
N ALA A 67 -13.27 8.08 -13.29
CA ALA A 67 -13.14 9.51 -13.49
C ALA A 67 -13.74 9.92 -14.86
N ILE A 68 -13.97 11.21 -15.06
CA ILE A 68 -14.50 11.74 -16.32
C ILE A 68 -13.55 11.44 -17.49
N HIS A 69 -12.25 11.56 -17.25
CA HIS A 69 -11.21 11.24 -18.22
C HIS A 69 -10.33 10.09 -17.73
N ARG A 70 -9.94 9.19 -18.63
CA ARG A 70 -9.11 8.02 -18.28
C ARG A 70 -7.77 8.40 -17.63
N ALA A 71 -7.19 9.53 -18.05
CA ALA A 71 -5.90 10.00 -17.52
C ALA A 71 -5.99 10.27 -16.02
N ASP A 72 -7.07 10.92 -15.57
CA ASP A 72 -7.35 11.20 -14.16
C ASP A 72 -7.43 9.90 -13.36
N SER A 73 -8.16 8.90 -13.84
CA SER A 73 -8.28 7.61 -13.13
C SER A 73 -6.93 6.89 -12.99
N ILE A 74 -6.09 6.92 -14.02
CA ILE A 74 -4.78 6.24 -14.01
C ILE A 74 -3.85 6.93 -13.01
N GLN A 75 -3.74 8.26 -13.08
CA GLN A 75 -2.90 9.03 -12.16
C GLN A 75 -3.38 8.94 -10.71
N ALA A 76 -4.70 8.93 -10.50
CA ALA A 76 -5.29 8.80 -9.18
C ALA A 76 -5.02 7.42 -8.56
N VAL A 77 -5.07 6.33 -9.34
CA VAL A 77 -4.73 4.98 -8.85
C VAL A 77 -3.27 4.91 -8.40
N GLU A 78 -2.34 5.44 -9.21
CA GLU A 78 -0.92 5.49 -8.87
C GLU A 78 -0.67 6.32 -7.61
N TYR A 79 -1.28 7.50 -7.52
CA TYR A 79 -1.21 8.33 -6.33
C TYR A 79 -1.74 7.59 -5.09
N CYS A 80 -2.88 6.91 -5.22
CA CYS A 80 -3.52 6.20 -4.10
C CYS A 80 -2.61 5.09 -3.54
N ILE A 81 -2.06 4.21 -4.40
CA ILE A 81 -1.21 3.10 -3.93
C ILE A 81 0.08 3.61 -3.29
N ASN A 82 0.69 4.66 -3.84
CA ASN A 82 1.91 5.24 -3.31
C ASN A 82 1.67 5.89 -1.94
N ASN A 83 0.61 6.69 -1.80
CA ASN A 83 0.29 7.31 -0.50
C ASN A 83 -0.18 6.28 0.52
N LEU A 84 -0.92 5.25 0.11
CA LEU A 84 -1.32 4.16 1.00
C LEU A 84 -0.11 3.53 1.67
N LYS A 85 0.92 3.18 0.89
CA LYS A 85 2.16 2.62 1.43
C LYS A 85 2.94 3.59 2.31
N LEU A 86 2.88 4.89 2.02
CA LEU A 86 3.62 5.90 2.76
C LEU A 86 2.99 6.25 4.11
N THR A 87 1.66 6.39 4.17
CA THR A 87 0.99 7.02 5.32
C THR A 87 0.07 6.08 6.08
N VAL A 88 -0.44 5.01 5.46
CA VAL A 88 -1.42 4.13 6.11
C VAL A 88 -0.68 3.09 6.96
N PRO A 89 -0.95 3.01 8.27
CA PRO A 89 -0.26 2.11 9.20
C PRO A 89 -0.72 0.65 9.00
N ILE A 90 -0.22 0.03 7.93
CA ILE A 90 -0.40 -1.38 7.60
C ILE A 90 0.99 -2.01 7.53
N TRP A 91 1.21 -3.04 8.34
CA TRP A 91 2.47 -3.78 8.40
C TRP A 91 2.30 -5.15 7.78
N LYS A 92 3.35 -5.62 7.10
CA LYS A 92 3.39 -6.95 6.48
C LYS A 92 4.42 -7.83 7.17
N LYS A 93 4.04 -9.09 7.38
CA LYS A 93 4.90 -10.16 7.86
C LYS A 93 4.96 -11.25 6.81
N GLU A 94 6.17 -11.61 6.38
CA GLU A 94 6.40 -12.75 5.50
C GLU A 94 6.45 -14.02 6.34
N ILE A 95 5.70 -15.05 5.94
CA ILE A 95 5.72 -16.38 6.57
C ILE A 95 6.29 -17.36 5.54
N TYR A 96 7.37 -18.04 5.89
CA TYR A 96 8.08 -18.97 5.02
C TYR A 96 7.62 -20.43 5.25
N ASN A 97 8.16 -21.36 4.46
CA ASN A 97 7.77 -22.78 4.51
C ASN A 97 8.14 -23.48 5.84
N ASP A 98 9.14 -22.98 6.56
CA ASP A 98 9.54 -23.45 7.89
C ASP A 98 8.72 -22.81 9.03
N ASP A 99 7.62 -22.12 8.68
CA ASP A 99 6.76 -21.33 9.54
C ASP A 99 7.49 -20.20 10.31
N THR A 100 8.72 -19.87 9.92
CA THR A 100 9.41 -18.67 10.42
C THR A 100 8.76 -17.42 9.84
N GLY A 101 8.71 -16.36 10.66
CA GLY A 101 8.03 -15.11 10.31
C GLY A 101 8.96 -13.91 10.41
N LEU A 102 9.12 -13.15 9.32
CA LEU A 102 9.90 -11.92 9.30
C LEU A 102 8.99 -10.71 9.05
N TRP A 103 8.98 -9.79 10.01
CA TRP A 103 8.37 -8.48 9.82
C TRP A 103 9.20 -7.67 8.84
N LYS A 104 8.55 -7.10 7.83
CA LYS A 104 9.21 -6.19 6.90
C LYS A 104 8.72 -4.78 7.16
N GLU A 105 9.66 -3.90 7.45
CA GLU A 105 9.41 -2.46 7.35
C GLU A 105 9.11 -2.10 5.90
N ASN A 106 8.29 -1.07 5.72
CA ASN A 106 8.04 -0.53 4.40
C ASN A 106 9.31 0.23 3.96
N LYS A 107 10.19 -0.40 3.18
CA LYS A 107 11.41 0.25 2.65
C LYS A 107 11.09 1.57 1.89
N GLU A 108 9.84 1.80 1.51
CA GLU A 108 9.36 3.01 0.83
C GLU A 108 9.12 4.22 1.77
N SER A 109 9.10 4.05 3.09
CA SER A 109 8.97 5.18 4.04
C SER A 109 10.29 5.91 4.34
N CYS A 110 11.42 5.44 3.78
CA CYS A 110 12.73 6.06 3.93
C CYS A 110 13.31 6.47 2.57
N GLN A 111 12.67 7.43 1.92
CA GLN A 111 13.35 8.31 0.97
C GLN A 111 12.85 9.74 1.20
N THR A 112 13.35 10.40 2.25
CA THR A 112 13.74 11.83 2.28
C THR A 112 14.23 12.18 3.69
N VAL A 113 15.53 12.02 3.97
CA VAL A 113 16.36 13.02 4.67
C VAL A 113 17.82 12.84 4.23
N GLN A 114 18.14 13.12 2.97
CA GLN A 114 19.54 13.30 2.54
C GLN A 114 19.61 14.44 1.51
N HIS A 115 19.38 15.67 1.96
CA HIS A 115 20.04 16.91 1.49
C HIS A 115 19.37 18.14 2.11
N LEU A 116 19.59 18.38 3.40
CA LEU A 116 19.57 19.73 3.96
C LEU A 116 20.65 19.76 5.04
N ASN A 117 21.89 19.94 4.60
CA ASN A 117 22.98 20.62 5.32
C ASN A 117 24.18 20.74 4.38
N THR A 118 24.09 21.69 3.46
CA THR A 118 25.25 22.37 2.89
C THR A 118 25.07 23.85 3.14
N ASN A 119 25.88 24.36 4.07
CA ASN A 119 26.40 25.72 4.19
C ASN A 119 25.42 26.89 4.06
N HIS A 120 25.10 27.54 5.17
CA HIS A 120 25.51 28.93 5.50
C HIS A 120 25.31 29.18 6.99
#